data_AF-A0A938DZA0-F1
#
_entry.id   AF-A0A938DZA0-F1
#
_cell.length_a   1.000
_cell.length_b   1.000
_cell.length_c   1.000
_cell.angle_alpha   90.00
_cell.angle_beta   90.00
_cell.angle_gamma   90.00
#
_symmetry.space_group_name_H-M   'P 1'
#
loop_
_entity.id
_entity.type
_entity.pdbx_description
1 polymer ?
#
loop_
_entity_poly.entity_id
_entity_poly.type
_entity_poly.pdbx_seq_one_letter_code
_entity_poly.pdbx_strand_id
1 'polypeptide(L)' 'MAKAKTTVYVDEDVLRAARVWAARKDMRDSELFEQALRSFLGFDLLDRIAQRNADVDPDLADSVVAEEISAHRRHSR' A
#
# COMPACT_ATOMS: atom_id res chain seq x y z
N MET A 1 9.55 8.48 5.53
CA MET A 1 10.34 8.71 4.30
C MET A 1 10.19 10.16 3.84
N ALA A 2 11.14 10.69 3.06
CA ALA A 2 11.04 12.05 2.52
C ALA A 2 9.90 12.14 1.48
N LYS A 3 9.08 13.20 1.55
CA LYS A 3 8.00 13.44 0.58
C LYS A 3 8.56 14.14 -0.66
N ALA A 4 8.24 13.65 -1.86
CA ALA A 4 8.56 14.31 -3.12
C ALA A 4 7.38 15.15 -3.60
N LYS A 5 7.64 16.37 -4.11
CA LYS A 5 6.62 17.21 -4.74
C LYS A 5 6.41 16.77 -6.18
N THR A 6 5.16 16.53 -6.56
CA THR A 6 4.75 16.22 -7.93
C THR A 6 3.50 17.03 -8.30
N THR A 7 3.26 17.22 -9.59
CA THR A 7 2.06 17.89 -10.13
C THR A 7 1.40 16.94 -11.12
N VAL A 8 0.10 16.71 -10.95
CA VAL A 8 -0.69 15.79 -11.78
C VAL A 8 -1.97 16.48 -12.23
N TYR A 9 -2.47 16.09 -13.40
CA TYR A 9 -3.80 16.48 -13.85
C TYR A 9 -4.84 15.55 -13.21
N VAL A 10 -5.91 16.13 -12.68
CA VAL A 10 -7.04 15.44 -12.06
C VAL A 10 -8.30 16.09 -12.57
N ASP A 11 -9.35 15.30 -12.74
CA ASP A 11 -10.68 15.81 -13.02
C ASP A 11 -11.10 16.86 -11.96
N GLU A 12 -11.76 17.93 -12.40
CA GLU A 12 -12.10 19.07 -11.54
C GLU A 12 -13.09 18.68 -10.44
N ASP A 13 -14.09 17.85 -10.78
CA ASP A 13 -15.09 17.40 -9.82
C ASP A 13 -14.48 16.47 -8.78
N VAL A 14 -13.55 15.61 -9.21
CA VAL A 14 -12.77 14.76 -8.31
C VAL A 14 -11.92 15.59 -7.35
N LEU A 15 -11.17 16.58 -7.86
CA LEU A 15 -10.33 17.45 -7.01
C LEU A 15 -11.17 18.24 -6.00
N ARG A 16 -12.33 18.74 -6.44
CA ARG A 16 -13.27 19.47 -5.57
C ARG A 16 -13.83 18.57 -4.47
N ALA A 17 -14.27 17.35 -4.81
CA ALA A 17 -14.76 16.39 -3.84
C ALA A 17 -13.67 15.99 -2.83
N ALA A 18 -12.44 15.77 -3.29
CA ALA A 18 -11.29 15.47 -2.44
C ALA A 18 -11.02 16.58 -1.41
N ARG A 19 -10.98 17.84 -1.85
CA ARG A 19 -10.79 19.00 -0.95
C ARG A 19 -11.84 19.12 0.13
N VAL A 20 -13.12 18.95 -0.24
CA VAL A 20 -14.23 18.97 0.73
C VAL A 20 -14.09 17.85 1.75
N TRP A 21 -13.69 16.66 1.31
CA TRP A 21 -13.48 15.53 2.20
C TRP A 21 -12.30 15.78 3.15
N ALA A 22 -11.16 16.27 2.64
CA ALA A 22 -9.98 16.60 3.44
C ALA A 22 -10.30 17.64 4.51
N ALA A 23 -11.00 18.72 4.14
CA ALA A 23 -11.43 19.76 5.08
C ALA A 23 -12.34 19.21 6.19
N ARG A 24 -13.28 18.30 5.85
CA ARG A 24 -14.17 17.65 6.84
C ARG A 24 -13.42 16.76 7.84
N LYS A 25 -12.20 16.35 7.51
CA LYS A 25 -11.36 15.47 8.32
C LYS A 25 -10.20 16.21 8.99
N ASP A 26 -10.12 17.53 8.85
CA ASP A 26 -8.99 18.34 9.29
C ASP A 26 -7.65 17.85 8.73
N MET A 27 -7.66 17.41 7.47
CA MET A 27 -6.51 16.85 6.75
C MET A 27 -6.07 17.78 5.62
N ARG A 28 -4.77 17.74 5.30
CA ARG A 28 -4.24 18.40 4.09
C ARG A 28 -4.59 17.60 2.85
N ASP A 29 -4.81 18.27 1.72
CA ASP A 29 -5.02 17.63 0.41
C ASP A 29 -3.95 16.55 0.13
N SER A 30 -2.67 16.86 0.40
CA SER A 30 -1.56 15.92 0.16
C SER A 30 -1.60 14.68 1.05
N GLU A 31 -2.21 14.74 2.24
CA GLU A 31 -2.38 13.58 3.12
C GLU A 31 -3.49 12.67 2.60
N LEU A 32 -4.59 13.26 2.13
CA LEU A 32 -5.66 12.52 1.48
C LEU A 32 -5.14 11.81 0.22
N PHE A 33 -4.42 12.50 -0.66
CA PHE A 33 -3.87 11.90 -1.88
C PHE A 33 -2.87 10.78 -1.56
N GLU A 34 -1.98 10.98 -0.59
CA GLU A 34 -1.04 9.94 -0.16
C GLU A 34 -1.80 8.71 0.38
N GLN A 35 -2.79 8.91 1.25
CA GLN A 35 -3.58 7.80 1.81
C GLN A 35 -4.34 7.04 0.72
N ALA A 36 -4.99 7.75 -0.21
CA ALA A 36 -5.72 7.13 -1.30
C ALA A 36 -4.79 6.31 -2.22
N LEU A 37 -3.60 6.86 -2.56
CA LEU A 37 -2.61 6.18 -3.37
C LEU A 37 -2.01 4.96 -2.66
N ARG A 38 -1.68 5.07 -1.37
CA ARG A 38 -1.19 3.94 -0.58
C ARG A 38 -2.19 2.81 -0.50
N SER A 39 -3.46 3.16 -0.27
CA SER A 39 -4.54 2.19 -0.22
C SER A 39 -4.75 1.52 -1.58
N PHE A 40 -4.82 2.30 -2.66
CA PHE A 40 -5.02 1.79 -4.02
C PHE A 40 -3.87 0.90 -4.51
N LEU A 41 -2.63 1.29 -4.22
CA LEU A 41 -1.43 0.55 -4.60
C LEU A 41 -1.10 -0.60 -3.62
N GLY A 42 -1.89 -0.78 -2.56
CA GLY A 42 -1.72 -1.86 -1.59
C GLY A 42 -0.57 -1.68 -0.59
N PHE A 43 0.04 -0.49 -0.49
CA PHE A 43 1.08 -0.23 0.52
C PHE A 43 0.57 -0.45 1.94
N ASP A 44 -0.68 -0.09 2.24
CA ASP A 44 -1.27 -0.32 3.57
C ASP A 44 -1.45 -1.82 3.88
N LEU A 45 -1.58 -2.66 2.85
CA LEU A 45 -1.63 -4.12 3.02
C LEU A 45 -0.21 -4.65 3.26
N LEU A 46 0.76 -4.20 2.46
CA LEU A 46 2.16 -4.57 2.62
C LEU A 46 2.69 -4.18 4.00
N ASP A 47 2.41 -2.96 4.46
CA ASP A 47 2.80 -2.48 5.79
C ASP A 47 2.18 -3.33 6.90
N ARG A 48 0.91 -3.76 6.76
CA ARG A 48 0.26 -4.67 7.71
C ARG A 48 0.86 -6.07 7.72
N ILE A 49 1.15 -6.64 6.54
CA ILE A 49 1.79 -7.94 6.43
C ILE A 49 3.19 -7.89 7.03
N ALA A 50 3.97 -6.84 6.71
CA ALA A 50 5.30 -6.64 7.27
C ALA A 50 5.25 -6.50 8.80
N GLN A 51 4.33 -5.69 9.35
CA GLN A 51 4.16 -5.56 10.80
C GLN A 51 3.76 -6.88 11.47
N ARG A 52 2.84 -7.64 10.86
CA ARG A 52 2.41 -8.94 11.40
C ARG A 52 3.54 -9.96 11.42
N ASN A 53 4.49 -9.87 10.49
CA ASN A 53 5.60 -10.80 10.35
C ASN A 53 6.94 -10.19 10.78
N ALA A 54 6.92 -9.13 11.61
CA ALA A 54 8.14 -8.42 12.00
C ALA A 54 9.14 -9.31 12.76
N ASP A 55 8.64 -10.32 13.46
CA ASP A 55 9.44 -11.27 14.26
C ASP A 55 9.76 -12.58 13.50
N VAL A 56 9.41 -12.68 12.22
CA VAL A 56 9.72 -13.87 11.42
C VAL A 56 11.19 -13.85 11.05
N ASP A 57 11.89 -14.95 11.37
CA ASP A 57 13.27 -15.17 10.95
C ASP A 57 13.35 -15.17 9.41
N PRO A 58 14.20 -14.32 8.79
CA PRO A 58 14.38 -14.27 7.35
C PRO A 58 14.66 -15.64 6.71
N ASP A 59 15.48 -16.47 7.35
CA ASP A 59 15.86 -17.78 6.80
C ASP A 59 14.65 -18.74 6.80
N LEU A 60 13.80 -18.64 7.83
CA LEU A 60 12.54 -19.38 7.90
C LEU A 60 11.56 -18.89 6.82
N ALA A 61 11.44 -17.57 6.62
CA ALA A 61 10.56 -16.99 5.61
C ALA A 61 10.92 -17.50 4.20
N ASP A 62 12.20 -17.48 3.84
CA ASP A 62 12.69 -17.94 2.53
C ASP A 62 12.42 -19.44 2.33
N SER A 63 12.62 -20.25 3.38
CA SER A 63 12.36 -21.69 3.31
C SER A 63 10.87 -22.01 3.06
N VAL A 64 9.97 -21.30 3.74
CA VAL A 64 8.51 -21.46 3.57
C VAL A 64 8.08 -21.03 2.18
N VAL A 65 8.59 -19.91 1.66
CA VAL A 65 8.30 -19.45 0.30
C VAL A 65 8.77 -20.47 -0.74
N ALA A 66 9.99 -21.00 -0.59
CA ALA A 66 10.52 -22.02 -1.49
C ALA A 66 9.69 -23.31 -1.47
N GLU A 67 9.22 -23.73 -0.29
CA GLU A 67 8.36 -24.90 -0.12
C GLU A 67 7.00 -24.71 -0.83
N GLU A 68 6.33 -23.59 -0.58
CA GLU A 68 5.03 -23.26 -1.18
C GLU A 68 5.09 -23.16 -2.71
N ILE A 69 6.09 -22.47 -3.26
CA ILE A 69 6.29 -22.39 -4.72
C ILE A 69 6.52 -23.78 -5.31
N SER A 70 7.25 -24.64 -4.60
CA SER A 70 7.48 -26.02 -5.04
C SER A 70 6.21 -26.86 -4.96
N ALA A 71 5.38 -26.69 -3.93
CA ALA A 71 4.09 -27.36 -3.79
C ALA A 71 3.10 -26.94 -4.89
N HIS A 72 3.01 -25.64 -5.19
CA HIS A 72 2.16 -25.13 -6.25
C HIS A 72 2.55 -25.68 -7.62
N ARG A 73 3.87 -25.79 -7.90
CA ARG A 73 4.39 -26.41 -9.14
C ARG A 73 4.06 -27.90 -9.25
N ARG A 74 3.93 -28.62 -8.13
CA ARG A 74 3.54 -30.03 -8.11
C ARG A 74 2.04 -30.23 -8.36
N HIS A 75 1.20 -29.29 -7.91
CA HIS A 75 -0.25 -29.34 -8.10
C HIS A 75 -0.71 -28.90 -9.50
N SER A 76 0.07 -28.06 -10.19
CA SER A 76 -0.25 -27.57 -11.54
C SER A 76 0.28 -28.48 -12.67
N ARG A 77 0.72 -29.69 -12.35
CA ARG A 77 1.19 -30.73 -13.28
C ARG A 77 0.25 -31.93 -13.24
#